data_AF-A0A383D015-F1
#
_entry.id   AF-A0A383D015-F1
#
_cell.length_a   1.000
_cell.length_b   1.000
_cell.length_c   1.000
_cell.angle_alpha   90.00
_cell.angle_beta   90.00
_cell.angle_gamma   90.00
#
_symmetry.space_group_name_H-M   'P 1'
#
loop_
_entity.id
_entity.type
_entity.pdbx_description
1 polymer ?
#
loop_
_entity_poly.entity_id
_entity_poly.type
_entity_poly.pdbx_seq_one_letter_code
_entity_poly.pdbx_strand_id
1 'polypeptide(L)'
;MLTALGIIIGVLSVTLMGTLISGLDKSFEGSMSWLGKDILYISRYEWFSDMEWWEVKNRPRMLPDYVEKIKERSEYALAVAPVMQRGASLAYEEKETRTEIFGTNEEYMETVST
;
A
#
# COMPACT_ATOMS: atom_id res chain seq x y z
N MET A 1 49.99 -8.51 -13.74
CA MET A 1 49.00 -8.58 -12.64
C MET A 1 48.12 -7.34 -12.53
N LEU A 2 48.65 -6.12 -12.68
CA LEU A 2 47.87 -4.87 -12.58
C LEU A 2 46.69 -4.78 -13.59
N THR A 3 46.90 -5.24 -14.82
CA THR A 3 45.87 -5.27 -15.88
C THR A 3 44.73 -6.25 -15.59
N ALA A 4 45.06 -7.44 -15.06
CA ALA A 4 44.06 -8.44 -14.67
C ALA A 4 43.19 -7.94 -13.50
N LEU A 5 43.80 -7.23 -12.55
CA LEU A 5 43.10 -6.60 -11.42
C LEU A 5 42.12 -5.52 -11.89
N GLY A 6 42.53 -4.70 -12.87
CA GLY A 6 41.65 -3.69 -13.48
C GLY A 6 40.42 -4.29 -14.15
N ILE A 7 40.59 -5.40 -14.89
CA ILE A 7 39.47 -6.12 -15.53
C ILE A 7 38.53 -6.71 -14.48
N ILE A 8 39.07 -7.34 -13.43
CA ILE A 8 38.26 -7.93 -12.35
C ILE A 8 37.42 -6.85 -11.64
N ILE A 9 38.03 -5.72 -11.29
CA ILE A 9 37.31 -4.61 -10.64
C ILE A 9 36.23 -4.06 -11.57
N GLY A 10 36.50 -3.92 -12.87
CA GLY A 10 35.52 -3.45 -13.84
C GLY A 10 34.30 -4.37 -13.95
N VAL A 11 34.52 -5.67 -14.13
CA VAL A 11 33.44 -6.67 -14.23
C VAL A 11 32.65 -6.76 -12.92
N LEU A 12 33.33 -6.77 -11.77
CA LEU A 12 32.69 -6.82 -10.45
C LEU A 12 31.81 -5.59 -10.21
N SER A 13 32.31 -4.39 -10.55
CA SER A 13 31.58 -3.14 -10.36
C SER A 13 30.30 -3.08 -11.19
N VAL A 14 30.36 -3.48 -12.47
CA VAL A 14 29.19 -3.50 -13.37
C VAL A 14 28.17 -4.54 -12.92
N THR A 15 28.63 -5.74 -12.53
CA THR A 15 27.74 -6.83 -12.08
C THR A 15 27.05 -6.49 -10.75
N LEU A 16 27.78 -5.86 -9.82
CA LEU A 16 27.23 -5.39 -8.56
C LEU A 16 26.17 -4.31 -8.77
N MET A 17 26.44 -3.34 -9.64
CA MET A 17 25.47 -2.28 -9.94
C MET A 17 24.20 -2.85 -10.57
N GLY A 18 24.32 -3.77 -11.53
CA GLY A 18 23.17 -4.44 -12.14
C GLY A 18 22.34 -5.24 -11.15
N THR A 19 22.99 -5.95 -10.23
CA THR A 19 22.32 -6.71 -9.17
C THR A 19 21.64 -5.79 -8.14
N LEU A 20 22.30 -4.70 -7.78
CA LEU A 20 21.78 -3.72 -6.82
C LEU A 20 20.52 -3.04 -7.36
N ILE A 21 20.54 -2.59 -8.62
CA ILE A 21 19.36 -1.99 -9.28
C ILE A 21 18.22 -3.01 -9.33
N SER A 22 18.48 -4.23 -9.84
CA SER A 22 17.46 -5.28 -9.93
C SER A 22 16.90 -5.68 -8.56
N GLY A 23 17.74 -5.67 -7.52
CA GLY A 23 17.32 -5.96 -6.14
C GLY A 23 16.43 -4.86 -5.56
N LEU A 24 16.76 -3.59 -5.83
CA LEU A 24 15.93 -2.46 -5.42
C LEU A 24 14.59 -2.43 -6.15
N ASP A 25 14.58 -2.67 -7.46
CA ASP A 25 13.34 -2.73 -8.25
C ASP A 25 12.41 -3.81 -7.70
N LYS A 26 12.93 -5.01 -7.44
CA LYS A 26 12.13 -6.11 -6.85
C LYS A 26 11.61 -5.76 -5.45
N SER A 27 12.43 -5.11 -4.63
CA SER A 27 12.04 -4.66 -3.29
C SER A 27 10.95 -3.59 -3.36
N PHE A 28 11.05 -2.67 -4.33
CA PHE A 28 10.09 -1.61 -4.55
C PHE A 28 8.78 -2.15 -5.11
N GLU A 29 8.81 -3.03 -6.12
CA GLU A 29 7.65 -3.74 -6.64
C GLU A 29 6.94 -4.55 -5.54
N GLY A 30 7.69 -5.28 -4.71
CA GLY A 30 7.12 -5.97 -3.55
C GLY A 30 6.45 -5.00 -2.58
N SER A 31 7.08 -3.86 -2.30
CA SER A 31 6.55 -2.80 -1.44
C SER A 31 5.43 -1.99 -2.07
N MET A 32 5.12 -2.17 -3.36
CA MET A 32 4.03 -1.47 -4.04
C MET A 32 2.91 -2.42 -4.47
N SER A 33 3.19 -3.73 -4.51
CA SER A 33 2.22 -4.79 -4.80
C SER A 33 1.00 -4.77 -3.88
N TRP A 34 1.17 -4.32 -2.63
CA TRP A 34 0.07 -4.19 -1.66
C TRP A 34 -0.96 -3.13 -2.06
N LEU A 35 -0.58 -2.17 -2.91
CA LEU A 35 -1.53 -1.18 -3.43
C LEU A 35 -2.47 -1.78 -4.48
N GLY A 36 -2.11 -2.91 -5.08
CA GLY A 36 -2.86 -3.45 -6.20
C GLY A 36 -2.67 -2.62 -7.48
N LYS A 37 -2.85 -3.27 -8.62
CA LYS A 37 -2.62 -2.64 -9.93
C LYS A 37 -3.81 -1.80 -10.40
N ASP A 38 -5.02 -2.16 -9.98
CA ASP A 38 -6.28 -1.63 -10.51
C ASP A 38 -7.22 -1.14 -9.38
N ILE A 39 -6.63 -0.57 -8.31
CA ILE A 39 -7.36 -0.08 -7.13
C ILE A 39 -7.19 1.44 -7.00
N LEU A 40 -8.30 2.16 -6.88
CA LEU A 40 -8.29 3.59 -6.54
C LEU A 40 -8.59 3.78 -5.05
N TYR A 41 -7.59 4.21 -4.29
CA TYR A 41 -7.76 4.55 -2.87
C TYR A 41 -8.32 5.96 -2.70
N ILE A 42 -9.37 6.08 -1.89
CA ILE A 42 -9.94 7.37 -1.48
C ILE A 42 -9.77 7.51 0.03
N SER A 43 -8.87 8.39 0.45
CA SER A 43 -8.60 8.66 1.86
C SER A 43 -8.83 10.12 2.21
N ARG A 44 -9.20 10.36 3.47
CA ARG A 44 -9.33 11.73 4.02
C ARG A 44 -8.00 12.48 4.04
N TYR A 45 -6.92 11.74 4.30
CA TYR A 45 -5.57 12.25 4.38
C TYR A 45 -4.74 11.67 3.24
N GLU A 46 -3.92 12.52 2.64
CA GLU A 46 -2.92 12.10 1.68
C GLU A 46 -1.86 11.25 2.39
N TRP A 47 -1.40 10.22 1.70
CA TRP A 47 -0.37 9.33 2.24
C TRP A 47 1.03 9.95 2.16
N PHE A 48 1.24 10.81 1.17
CA PHE A 48 2.46 11.57 0.95
C PHE A 48 2.05 13.01 0.66
N SER A 49 2.15 13.90 1.65
CA SER A 49 1.74 15.29 1.52
C SER A 49 2.72 16.20 2.22
N ASP A 50 2.98 17.34 1.60
CA ASP A 50 3.71 18.46 2.20
C ASP A 50 2.75 19.44 2.90
N MET A 51 1.45 19.15 2.94
CA MET A 51 0.48 20.01 3.59
C MET A 51 0.57 19.96 5.10
N GLU A 52 0.40 21.13 5.69
CA GLU A 52 0.44 21.31 7.12
C GLU A 52 -0.83 20.77 7.80
N TRP A 53 -0.65 20.13 8.97
CA TRP A 53 -1.73 19.41 9.65
C TRP A 53 -2.93 20.30 9.97
N TRP A 54 -2.70 21.59 10.23
CA TRP A 54 -3.77 22.54 10.59
C TRP A 54 -4.71 22.84 9.43
N GLU A 55 -4.27 22.67 8.18
CA GLU A 55 -5.07 22.87 6.98
C GLU A 55 -6.00 21.68 6.74
N VAL A 56 -5.54 20.48 7.09
CA VAL A 56 -6.26 19.23 6.82
C VAL A 56 -7.06 18.70 8.01
N LYS A 57 -6.83 19.19 9.24
CA LYS A 57 -7.50 18.70 10.46
C LYS A 57 -9.03 18.74 10.40
N ASN A 58 -9.57 19.73 9.69
CA ASN A 58 -11.02 19.97 9.59
C ASN A 58 -11.66 19.32 8.36
N ARG A 59 -10.92 18.53 7.56
CA ARG A 59 -11.50 17.79 6.43
C ARG A 59 -12.66 16.91 6.91
N PRO A 60 -13.81 16.82 6.22
CA PRO A 60 -14.91 15.96 6.64
C PRO A 60 -14.49 14.48 6.77
N ARG A 61 -15.17 13.74 7.63
CA ARG A 61 -14.99 12.28 7.73
C ARG A 61 -15.57 11.60 6.49
N MET A 62 -14.94 10.50 6.08
CA MET A 62 -15.51 9.59 5.08
C MET A 62 -16.75 8.92 5.68
N LEU A 63 -17.81 8.83 4.89
CA LEU A 63 -19.08 8.21 5.29
C LEU A 63 -19.30 6.90 4.52
N PRO A 64 -19.88 5.87 5.16
CA PRO A 64 -20.22 4.62 4.48
C PRO A 64 -21.14 4.82 3.27
N ASP A 65 -22.06 5.78 3.33
CA ASP A 65 -23.01 6.15 2.25
C ASP A 65 -22.32 6.55 0.94
N TYR A 66 -21.02 6.86 0.96
CA TYR A 66 -20.26 7.15 -0.25
C TYR A 66 -20.08 5.91 -1.14
N VAL A 67 -20.09 4.71 -0.56
CA VAL A 67 -19.94 3.45 -1.29
C VAL A 67 -21.03 3.30 -2.34
N GLU A 68 -22.29 3.44 -1.94
CA GLU A 68 -23.45 3.33 -2.82
C GLU A 68 -23.42 4.42 -3.91
N LYS A 69 -23.12 5.67 -3.52
CA LYS A 69 -23.02 6.79 -4.47
C LYS A 69 -21.91 6.60 -5.51
N ILE A 70 -20.78 6.00 -5.12
CA ILE A 70 -19.68 5.71 -6.05
C ILE A 70 -20.10 4.60 -7.00
N LYS A 71 -20.73 3.53 -6.50
CA LYS A 71 -21.24 2.44 -7.36
C LYS A 71 -22.26 2.94 -8.38
N GLU A 72 -23.20 3.78 -7.97
CA GLU A 72 -24.24 4.31 -8.87
C GLU A 72 -23.68 5.24 -9.95
N ARG A 73 -22.63 6.00 -9.63
CA ARG A 73 -22.10 7.06 -10.51
C ARG A 73 -20.88 6.64 -11.32
N SER A 74 -20.20 5.57 -10.90
CA SER A 74 -19.00 5.09 -11.58
C SER A 74 -19.37 4.10 -12.67
N GLU A 75 -18.90 4.35 -13.89
CA GLU A 75 -19.05 3.41 -15.01
C GLU A 75 -18.00 2.28 -14.95
N TYR A 76 -16.89 2.50 -14.25
CA TYR A 76 -15.70 1.63 -14.30
C TYR A 76 -15.41 0.87 -13.01
N ALA A 77 -15.99 1.27 -11.88
CA ALA A 77 -15.73 0.61 -10.61
C ALA A 77 -16.49 -0.72 -10.55
N LEU A 78 -15.76 -1.83 -10.58
CA LEU A 78 -16.33 -3.18 -10.49
C LEU A 78 -16.80 -3.52 -9.07
N ALA A 79 -16.06 -3.06 -8.06
CA ALA A 79 -16.32 -3.29 -6.64
C ALA A 79 -15.93 -2.04 -5.85
N VAL A 80 -16.68 -1.72 -4.78
CA VAL A 80 -16.37 -0.59 -3.92
C VAL A 80 -16.51 -1.00 -2.46
N ALA A 81 -15.41 -0.92 -1.72
CA ALA A 81 -15.34 -1.34 -0.33
C ALA A 81 -14.90 -0.20 0.59
N PRO A 82 -15.68 0.15 1.64
CA PRO A 82 -15.22 1.07 2.67
C PRO A 82 -14.27 0.32 3.61
N VAL A 83 -13.15 0.92 3.97
CA VAL A 83 -12.21 0.30 4.92
C VAL A 83 -12.03 1.20 6.13
N MET A 84 -12.31 0.65 7.31
CA MET A 84 -12.00 1.27 8.59
C MET A 84 -11.04 0.38 9.37
N GLN A 85 -9.86 0.89 9.68
CA GLN A 85 -8.87 0.21 10.50
C GLN A 85 -8.92 0.72 11.94
N ARG A 86 -8.92 -0.20 12.91
CA ARG A 86 -8.85 0.11 14.33
C ARG A 86 -7.96 -0.89 15.06
N GLY A 87 -6.96 -0.41 15.79
CA GLY A 87 -6.20 -1.24 16.72
C GLY A 87 -7.05 -1.67 17.92
N ALA A 88 -6.99 -2.96 18.28
CA ALA A 88 -7.69 -3.52 19.43
C ALA A 88 -6.86 -4.62 20.10
N SER A 89 -7.03 -4.82 21.41
CA SER A 89 -6.54 -6.03 22.08
C SER A 89 -7.50 -7.18 21.80
N LEU A 90 -6.97 -8.31 21.34
CA LEU A 90 -7.66 -9.57 21.19
C LEU A 90 -7.23 -10.49 22.33
N ALA A 91 -8.18 -10.91 23.15
CA ALA A 91 -7.97 -11.89 24.20
C ALA A 91 -8.69 -13.19 23.84
N TYR A 92 -7.99 -14.32 23.96
CA TYR A 92 -8.54 -15.66 23.80
C TYR A 92 -7.93 -16.57 24.86
N GLU A 93 -8.78 -17.14 25.72
CA GLU A 93 -8.37 -17.90 26.90
C GLU A 93 -7.38 -17.10 27.78
N GLU A 94 -6.18 -17.63 28.03
CA GLU A 94 -5.12 -16.95 28.81
C GLU A 94 -4.15 -16.13 27.93
N LYS A 95 -4.47 -15.92 26.65
CA LYS A 95 -3.61 -15.22 25.71
C LYS A 95 -4.20 -13.87 25.34
N GLU A 96 -3.39 -12.82 25.43
CA GLU A 96 -3.72 -11.48 24.92
C GLU A 96 -2.70 -11.07 23.86
N THR A 97 -3.18 -10.46 22.78
CA THR A 97 -2.34 -9.84 21.75
C THR A 97 -3.00 -8.58 21.22
N ARG A 98 -2.19 -7.66 20.68
CA ARG A 98 -2.71 -6.48 19.99
C ARG A 98 -2.84 -6.79 18.50
N THR A 99 -4.00 -6.52 17.94
CA THR A 99 -4.30 -6.73 16.53
C THR A 99 -4.92 -5.48 15.92
N GLU A 100 -5.05 -5.49 14.60
CA GLU A 100 -5.80 -4.51 13.85
C GLU A 100 -7.09 -5.14 13.33
N ILE A 101 -8.20 -4.48 13.58
CA ILE A 101 -9.52 -4.87 13.11
C ILE A 101 -9.86 -3.99 11.92
N PHE A 102 -10.13 -4.63 10.80
CA PHE A 102 -10.62 -3.98 9.58
C PHE A 102 -12.13 -4.19 9.48
N GLY A 103 -12.90 -3.10 9.51
CA GLY A 103 -14.31 -3.08 9.17
C GLY A 103 -14.47 -2.78 7.68
N THR A 104 -15.13 -3.68 6.95
CA THR A 104 -15.36 -3.57 5.51
C THR A 104 -16.66 -4.28 5.10
N ASN A 105 -17.00 -4.26 3.81
CA ASN A 105 -18.13 -4.98 3.23
C ASN A 105 -17.69 -6.26 2.50
N GLU A 106 -18.67 -7.00 1.98
CA GLU A 106 -18.51 -8.25 1.24
C GLU A 106 -17.66 -8.13 -0.03
N GLU A 107 -17.66 -6.95 -0.68
CA GLU A 107 -16.94 -6.69 -1.93
C GLU A 107 -15.44 -6.43 -1.75
N TYR A 108 -14.95 -6.29 -0.51
CA TYR A 108 -13.55 -6.02 -0.25
C TYR A 108 -12.61 -7.04 -0.90
N MET A 109 -12.97 -8.32 -0.84
CA MET A 109 -12.16 -9.38 -1.43
C MET A 109 -12.08 -9.25 -2.96
N GLU A 110 -13.14 -8.77 -3.61
CA GLU A 110 -13.16 -8.52 -5.06
C GLU A 110 -12.25 -7.34 -5.42
N THR A 111 -12.16 -6.32 -4.55
CA THR A 111 -11.25 -5.19 -4.77
C THR A 111 -9.77 -5.57 -4.68
N VAL A 112 -9.40 -6.53 -3.83
CA VAL A 112 -8.00 -6.89 -3.56
C VAL A 112 -7.51 -8.09 -4.39
N SER A 113 -8.42 -8.92 -4.90
CA SER A 113 -8.08 -10.18 -5.57
C SER A 113 -7.93 -10.08 -7.10
N THR A 114 -7.95 -8.88 -7.68
CA THR A 114 -7.81 -8.67 -9.14
C THR A 114 -6.35 -8.50 -9.56
#